data_AF-A0A9J6HCE9-F1
#
_entry.id   AF-A0A9J6HCE9-F1
#
_cell.length_a   1.000
_cell.length_b   1.000
_cell.length_c   1.000
_cell.angle_alpha   90.00
_cell.angle_beta   90.00
_cell.angle_gamma   90.00
#
_symmetry.space_group_name_H-M   'P 1'
#
loop_
_entity.id
_entity.type
_entity.pdbx_description
1 polymer ?
#
loop_
_entity_poly.entity_id
_entity_poly.type
_entity_poly.pdbx_seq_one_letter_code
_entity_poly.pdbx_strand_id
1 'polypeptide(L)'
;MNHPVSNSFLIFTFLLAPCSRARYTPDWKSLDTRRPPAWFAESKFGIIVHWGLYSIPSVGLHVAEDFWGNWKLKKEPALIEFMNKHYKPGFTYQDFAPMFTAELFDADQWADIFSR
;
A
#
# COMPACT_ATOMS: atom_id res chain seq x y z
N MET A 1 -47.63 39.78 -45.69
CA MET A 1 -47.57 39.24 -44.32
C MET A 1 -46.32 38.38 -44.25
N ASN A 2 -45.20 38.97 -43.81
CA ASN A 2 -43.88 38.34 -43.83
C ASN A 2 -43.41 38.19 -42.39
N HIS A 3 -43.28 36.97 -41.89
CA HIS A 3 -42.63 36.69 -40.61
C HIS A 3 -41.11 36.54 -40.84
N PRO A 4 -40.24 37.22 -40.08
CA PRO A 4 -38.82 36.94 -40.13
C PRO A 4 -38.51 35.73 -39.25
N VAL A 5 -37.83 34.75 -39.81
CA VAL A 5 -37.30 33.59 -39.07
C VAL A 5 -36.03 34.05 -38.36
N SER A 6 -36.05 34.10 -37.03
CA SER A 6 -34.89 34.45 -36.21
C SER A 6 -33.90 33.28 -36.20
N ASN A 7 -32.83 33.38 -36.99
CA ASN A 7 -31.69 32.46 -36.94
C ASN A 7 -30.91 32.69 -35.64
N SER A 8 -31.21 31.90 -34.61
CA SER A 8 -30.44 31.88 -33.36
C SER A 8 -29.20 31.01 -33.56
N PHE A 9 -28.04 31.62 -33.82
CA PHE A 9 -26.75 30.93 -33.80
C PHE A 9 -26.37 30.62 -32.34
N LEU A 10 -26.49 29.36 -31.94
CA LEU A 10 -25.92 28.86 -30.69
C LEU A 10 -24.41 28.64 -30.90
N ILE A 11 -23.60 29.58 -30.42
CA ILE A 11 -22.15 29.41 -30.30
C ILE A 11 -21.90 28.48 -29.12
N PHE A 12 -21.53 27.23 -29.40
CA PHE A 12 -21.01 26.30 -28.39
C PHE A 12 -19.56 26.68 -28.10
N THR A 13 -19.34 27.48 -27.05
CA THR A 13 -18.00 27.71 -26.52
C THR A 13 -17.53 26.43 -25.84
N PHE A 14 -16.69 25.65 -26.52
CA PHE A 14 -15.93 24.58 -25.88
C PHE A 14 -15.01 25.22 -24.82
N LEU A 15 -15.39 25.11 -23.55
CA LEU A 15 -14.50 25.38 -22.43
C LEU A 15 -13.35 24.38 -22.53
N LEU A 16 -12.20 24.85 -23.01
CA LEU A 16 -10.91 24.19 -22.80
C LEU A 16 -10.73 24.05 -21.29
N ALA A 17 -11.08 22.89 -20.73
CA ALA A 17 -10.73 22.55 -19.36
C ALA A 17 -9.21 22.67 -19.26
N PRO A 18 -8.67 23.56 -18.39
CA PRO A 18 -7.24 23.65 -18.21
C PRO A 18 -6.74 22.28 -17.74
N CYS A 19 -5.95 21.62 -18.57
CA CYS A 19 -5.17 20.46 -18.18
C CYS A 19 -4.44 20.85 -16.88
N SER A 20 -4.72 20.15 -15.78
CA SER A 20 -4.13 20.48 -14.49
C SER A 20 -2.61 20.42 -14.64
N ARG A 21 -1.94 21.57 -14.61
CA ARG A 21 -0.48 21.60 -14.49
C ARG A 21 -0.09 20.74 -13.29
N ALA A 22 0.91 19.88 -13.47
CA ALA A 22 1.51 19.15 -12.36
C ALA A 22 1.83 20.16 -11.25
N ARG A 23 1.19 20.00 -10.08
CA ARG A 23 1.30 20.91 -8.95
C ARG A 23 2.75 21.02 -8.43
N TYR A 24 3.58 20.02 -8.74
CA TYR A 24 4.98 19.92 -8.33
C TYR A 24 5.85 19.48 -9.52
N THR A 25 7.06 20.03 -9.61
CA THR A 25 8.18 19.53 -10.43
C THR A 25 9.03 18.52 -9.64
N PRO A 26 9.76 17.60 -10.31
CA PRO A 26 10.54 16.54 -9.67
C PRO A 26 11.89 17.05 -9.15
N ASP A 27 11.89 18.17 -8.44
CA ASP A 27 13.04 18.73 -7.76
C ASP A 27 12.69 19.08 -6.31
N TRP A 28 13.71 19.03 -5.44
CA TRP A 28 13.53 19.24 -4.00
C TRP A 28 12.92 20.60 -3.68
N LYS A 29 13.32 21.66 -4.40
CA LYS A 29 12.81 23.02 -4.16
C LYS A 29 11.29 23.08 -4.35
N SER A 30 10.75 22.35 -5.32
CA SER A 30 9.31 22.19 -5.50
C SER A 30 8.68 21.27 -4.44
N LEU A 31 9.26 20.08 -4.22
CA LEU A 31 8.65 19.06 -3.34
C LEU A 31 8.62 19.46 -1.86
N ASP A 32 9.59 20.25 -1.40
CA ASP A 32 9.66 20.72 -0.01
C ASP A 32 8.60 21.80 0.32
N THR A 33 7.97 22.39 -0.70
CA THR A 33 6.83 23.31 -0.50
C THR A 33 5.55 22.58 -0.07
N ARG A 34 5.53 21.24 -0.19
CA ARG A 34 4.36 20.40 0.07
C ARG A 34 4.17 20.22 1.58
N ARG A 35 3.17 20.91 2.12
CA ARG A 35 2.75 20.74 3.51
C ARG A 35 2.05 19.39 3.70
N PRO A 36 2.18 18.73 4.87
CA PRO A 36 1.35 17.58 5.19
C PRO A 36 -0.12 18.01 5.16
N PRO A 37 -1.03 17.15 4.68
CA PRO A 37 -2.45 17.47 4.70
C PRO A 37 -2.94 17.61 6.15
N ALA A 38 -3.92 18.49 6.38
CA ALA A 38 -4.40 18.84 7.72
C ALA A 38 -4.81 17.61 8.53
N TRP A 39 -5.56 16.67 7.93
CA TRP A 39 -5.99 15.44 8.60
C TRP A 39 -4.81 14.61 9.14
N PHE A 40 -3.67 14.56 8.44
CA PHE A 40 -2.49 13.81 8.89
C PHE A 40 -1.74 14.56 9.98
N ALA A 41 -1.65 15.89 9.87
CA ALA A 41 -1.03 16.73 10.89
C ALA A 41 -1.86 16.76 12.20
N GLU A 42 -3.18 16.68 12.09
CA GLU A 42 -4.12 16.65 13.22
C GLU A 42 -4.18 15.27 13.87
N SER A 43 -4.09 14.19 13.09
CA SER A 43 -3.97 12.83 13.60
C SER A 43 -2.69 12.67 14.44
N LYS A 44 -2.82 12.19 15.68
CA LYS A 44 -1.69 12.04 16.62
C LYS A 44 -1.27 10.59 16.85
N PHE A 45 -2.12 9.65 16.45
CA PHE A 45 -1.92 8.23 16.65
C PHE A 45 -2.40 7.49 15.40
N GLY A 46 -1.69 6.43 15.05
CA GLY A 46 -2.02 5.56 13.94
C GLY A 46 -1.43 4.18 14.18
N ILE A 47 -2.08 3.17 13.60
CA ILE A 47 -1.67 1.77 13.72
C ILE A 47 -1.08 1.33 12.39
N ILE A 48 0.10 0.69 12.45
CA ILE A 48 0.70 -0.01 11.31
C ILE A 48 0.69 -1.51 11.59
N VAL A 49 0.38 -2.30 10.57
CA VAL A 49 0.36 -3.76 10.67
C VAL A 49 1.41 -4.32 9.71
N HIS A 50 2.37 -5.06 10.26
CA HIS A 50 3.31 -5.87 9.49
C HIS A 50 2.75 -7.29 9.36
N TRP A 51 2.11 -7.56 8.23
CA TRP A 51 1.48 -8.86 7.95
C TRP A 51 1.78 -9.30 6.52
N GLY A 52 2.34 -10.50 6.36
CA GLY A 52 2.74 -11.03 5.06
C GLY A 52 3.26 -12.46 5.15
N LEU A 53 3.99 -12.91 4.13
CA LEU A 53 4.45 -14.32 4.06
C LEU A 53 5.32 -14.73 5.26
N TYR A 54 6.12 -13.81 5.81
CA TYR A 54 6.91 -14.03 7.03
C TYR A 54 6.06 -14.32 8.27
N SER A 55 4.78 -13.95 8.27
CA SER A 55 3.84 -14.27 9.35
C SER A 55 3.45 -15.75 9.36
N ILE A 56 3.63 -16.48 8.26
CA ILE A 56 3.33 -17.92 8.17
C ILE A 56 4.27 -18.78 9.03
N PRO A 57 5.61 -18.70 8.88
CA PRO A 57 6.50 -19.43 9.77
C PRO A 57 6.51 -18.83 11.18
N SER A 58 6.10 -17.55 11.35
CA SER A 58 5.97 -16.86 12.64
C SER A 58 7.21 -16.96 13.53
N VAL A 59 8.40 -16.95 12.91
CA VAL A 59 9.69 -17.01 13.59
C VAL A 59 10.61 -15.90 13.10
N GLY A 60 11.48 -15.44 13.98
CA GLY A 60 12.52 -14.46 13.70
C GLY A 60 13.54 -14.44 14.85
N LEU A 61 14.70 -13.82 14.60
CA LEU A 61 15.73 -13.64 15.64
C LEU A 61 15.53 -12.36 16.44
N HIS A 62 15.08 -11.30 15.77
CA HIS A 62 14.79 -9.99 16.38
C HIS A 62 13.44 -9.47 15.90
N VAL A 63 13.27 -9.36 14.58
CA VAL A 63 12.01 -9.04 13.92
C VAL A 63 11.66 -10.16 12.92
N ALA A 64 10.40 -10.59 12.92
CA ALA A 64 9.94 -11.68 12.06
C ALA A 64 9.86 -11.25 10.58
N GLU A 65 9.62 -9.97 10.29
CA GLU A 65 9.57 -9.46 8.91
C GLU A 65 10.88 -9.64 8.12
N ASP A 66 12.02 -9.62 8.82
CA ASP A 66 13.35 -9.87 8.24
C ASP A 66 13.66 -11.36 8.03
N PHE A 67 12.69 -12.25 8.27
CA PHE A 67 12.87 -13.69 8.20
C PHE A 67 13.58 -14.14 6.92
N TRP A 68 13.15 -13.62 5.75
CA TRP A 68 13.78 -13.99 4.49
C TRP A 68 15.26 -13.59 4.42
N GLY A 69 15.60 -12.37 4.86
CA GLY A 69 16.98 -11.90 4.85
C GLY A 69 17.87 -12.71 5.79
N ASN A 70 17.37 -12.99 7.00
CA ASN A 70 18.09 -13.78 7.99
C ASN A 70 18.26 -15.25 7.55
N TRP A 71 17.24 -15.84 6.91
CA TRP A 71 17.29 -17.20 6.41
C TRP A 71 18.13 -17.35 5.13
N LYS A 72 17.87 -16.52 4.10
CA LYS A 72 18.44 -16.72 2.75
C LYS A 72 19.75 -15.96 2.53
N LEU A 73 19.89 -14.77 3.11
CA LEU A 73 21.10 -13.95 2.92
C LEU A 73 22.12 -14.22 4.02
N LYS A 74 21.72 -14.06 5.28
CA LYS A 74 22.64 -14.23 6.44
C LYS A 74 22.86 -15.69 6.81
N LYS A 75 21.96 -16.59 6.39
CA LYS A 75 22.05 -18.04 6.64
C LYS A 75 22.16 -18.37 8.12
N GLU A 76 21.31 -17.71 8.91
CA GLU A 76 21.28 -17.88 10.36
C GLU A 76 21.02 -19.34 10.75
N PRO A 77 21.91 -20.00 11.52
CA PRO A 77 21.83 -21.44 11.76
C PRO A 77 20.50 -21.90 12.35
N ALA A 78 19.95 -21.15 13.31
CA ALA A 78 18.67 -21.48 13.94
C ALA A 78 17.48 -21.44 12.95
N LEU A 79 17.50 -20.52 11.98
CA LEU A 79 16.45 -20.45 10.96
C LEU A 79 16.61 -21.55 9.91
N ILE A 80 17.85 -21.91 9.57
CA ILE A 80 18.10 -23.05 8.68
C ILE A 80 17.62 -24.36 9.33
N GLU A 81 17.95 -24.57 10.60
CA GLU A 81 17.50 -25.74 11.36
C GLU A 81 15.98 -25.79 11.43
N PHE A 82 15.34 -24.67 11.78
CA PHE A 82 13.89 -24.55 11.78
C PHE A 82 13.29 -24.92 10.42
N MET A 83 13.82 -24.37 9.33
CA MET A 83 13.29 -24.65 7.99
C MET A 83 13.47 -26.10 7.58
N ASN A 84 14.61 -26.72 7.89
CA ASN A 84 14.86 -28.14 7.61
C ASN A 84 13.97 -29.07 8.44
N LYS A 85 13.59 -28.65 9.65
CA LYS A 85 12.74 -29.43 10.55
C LYS A 85 11.26 -29.35 10.19
N HIS A 86 10.80 -28.19 9.73
CA HIS A 86 9.37 -27.89 9.58
C HIS A 86 8.88 -27.89 8.13
N TYR A 87 9.77 -27.77 7.15
CA TYR A 87 9.41 -27.70 5.74
C TYR A 87 10.19 -28.72 4.90
N LYS A 88 9.60 -29.12 3.77
CA LYS A 88 10.18 -30.13 2.88
C LYS A 88 11.56 -29.68 2.35
N PRO A 89 12.47 -30.62 2.04
CA PRO A 89 13.72 -30.28 1.35
C PRO A 89 13.45 -29.47 0.07
N GLY A 90 14.26 -28.43 -0.14
CA GLY A 90 14.13 -27.53 -1.30
C GLY A 90 13.05 -26.45 -1.17
N PHE A 91 12.39 -26.32 -0.01
CA PHE A 91 11.40 -25.26 0.23
C PHE A 91 12.01 -23.86 -0.01
N THR A 92 11.27 -23.04 -0.74
CA THR A 92 11.60 -21.66 -1.08
C THR A 92 10.71 -20.69 -0.32
N TYR A 93 11.08 -19.42 -0.26
CA TYR A 93 10.23 -18.43 0.42
C TYR A 93 8.90 -18.20 -0.31
N GLN A 94 8.91 -18.33 -1.64
CA GLN A 94 7.73 -18.21 -2.49
C GLN A 94 6.73 -19.33 -2.25
N ASP A 95 7.17 -20.49 -1.77
CA ASP A 95 6.27 -21.60 -1.40
C ASP A 95 5.34 -21.25 -0.24
N PHE A 96 5.61 -20.17 0.51
CA PHE A 96 4.66 -19.64 1.50
C PHE A 96 3.45 -18.91 0.88
N ALA A 97 3.55 -18.42 -0.36
CA ALA A 97 2.48 -17.65 -0.99
C ALA A 97 1.12 -18.38 -1.03
N PRO A 98 1.02 -19.65 -1.49
CA PRO A 98 -0.24 -20.37 -1.45
C PRO A 98 -0.72 -20.71 -0.02
N MET A 99 0.15 -20.61 0.99
CA MET A 99 -0.20 -20.87 2.39
C MET A 99 -0.75 -19.61 3.10
N PHE A 100 -0.57 -18.43 2.52
CA PHE A 100 -1.06 -17.18 3.07
C PHE A 100 -2.53 -16.97 2.68
N THR A 101 -3.41 -17.75 3.32
CA THR A 101 -4.85 -17.80 3.00
C THR A 101 -5.69 -16.79 3.76
N ALA A 102 -5.19 -16.27 4.89
CA ALA A 102 -5.91 -15.32 5.73
C ALA A 102 -7.30 -15.80 6.17
N GLU A 103 -7.46 -17.10 6.42
CA GLU A 103 -8.77 -17.76 6.65
C GLU A 103 -9.63 -17.17 7.77
N LEU A 104 -9.00 -16.54 8.77
CA LEU A 104 -9.67 -15.93 9.92
C LEU A 104 -9.60 -14.40 9.90
N PHE A 105 -9.21 -13.80 8.77
CA PHE A 105 -9.14 -12.35 8.66
C PHE A 105 -10.53 -11.73 8.52
N ASP A 106 -10.82 -10.80 9.42
CA ASP A 106 -12.03 -9.97 9.40
C ASP A 106 -11.61 -8.50 9.48
N ALA A 107 -11.81 -7.77 8.38
CA ALA A 107 -11.43 -6.37 8.27
C ALA A 107 -12.29 -5.46 9.15
N ASP A 108 -13.57 -5.78 9.36
CA ASP A 108 -14.48 -5.00 10.18
C ASP A 108 -14.12 -5.17 11.67
N GLN A 109 -13.78 -6.40 12.08
CA GLN A 109 -13.28 -6.66 13.42
C GLN A 109 -11.99 -5.88 13.69
N TRP A 110 -11.06 -5.83 12.74
CA TRP A 110 -9.82 -5.07 12.88
C TRP A 110 -10.10 -3.57 12.99
N ALA A 111 -10.93 -3.02 12.10
CA ALA A 111 -11.30 -1.60 12.13
C ALA A 111 -11.98 -1.21 13.44
N ASP A 112 -12.89 -2.07 13.95
CA ASP A 112 -13.55 -1.87 15.24
C ASP A 112 -12.49 -1.79 16.36
N ILE A 113 -11.57 -2.76 16.44
CA ILE A 113 -10.49 -2.77 17.44
C ILE A 113 -9.60 -1.52 17.33
N PHE A 114 -9.23 -1.11 16.11
CA PHE A 114 -8.35 0.04 15.90
C PHE A 114 -8.97 1.39 16.28
N SER A 115 -10.29 1.48 16.26
CA SER A 115 -11.04 2.70 16.57
C SER A 115 -11.39 2.88 18.04
N ARG A 116 -11.22 1.83 18.87
CA ARG A 116 -11.55 1.82 20.30
C ARG A 116 -10.63 2.68 21.15
#